data_AF-A0A0R2JRW2-F1
#
_entry.id   AF-A0A0R2JRW2-F1
#
_cell.length_a   1.000
_cell.length_b   1.000
_cell.length_c   1.000
_cell.angle_alpha   90.00
_cell.angle_beta   90.00
_cell.angle_gamma   90.00
#
_symmetry.space_group_name_H-M   'P 1'
#
loop_
_entity.id
_entity.type
_entity.pdbx_description
1 polymer ?
#
loop_
_entity_poly.entity_id
_entity_poly.type
_entity_poly.pdbx_seq_one_letter_code
_entity_poly.pdbx_strand_id
1 'polypeptide(L)'
;MDVKEQAKEDYLAGMKIKDIANKIGKSASTIRSWKSRYKWDDEPITDNAPPKSIATERNKNATQRKNVATSHETQKALDELDESALTDKQKAFAMEYVRLSNATQAYINAYDSTYNTAKTAGPRMLENVGVQSAISKLRKAKLKELSIGVFDLVEDLAKEARADIGNFVEFGQYDELVTDSDKNVKLDTNDEPIKQHNSWVQFKDKDKVDTSLIKSISTGKDGPHIELHDRDKARKQLIEYLNSRDVGSGVTVNVTIPEDSEDGS
;
A
#
# COMPACT_ATOMS: atom_id res chain seq x y z
N MET A 1 -10.81 33.69 38.18
CA MET A 1 -10.05 33.78 36.91
C MET A 1 -10.58 32.71 35.99
N ASP A 2 -10.96 33.06 34.75
CA ASP A 2 -11.39 32.07 33.78
C ASP A 2 -10.22 31.12 33.47
N VAL A 3 -10.44 29.82 33.59
CA VAL A 3 -9.40 28.78 33.43
C VAL A 3 -8.77 28.85 32.03
N LYS A 4 -9.54 29.34 31.07
CA LYS A 4 -9.12 29.54 29.70
C LYS A 4 -8.24 30.79 29.51
N GLU A 5 -8.52 31.88 30.22
CA GLU A 5 -7.66 33.08 30.21
C GLU A 5 -6.29 32.76 30.80
N GLN A 6 -6.26 32.03 31.91
CA GLN A 6 -4.99 31.57 32.51
C GLN A 6 -4.18 30.70 31.53
N ALA A 7 -4.85 29.79 30.83
CA ALA A 7 -4.21 28.95 29.83
C ALA A 7 -3.67 29.74 28.63
N LYS A 8 -4.35 30.84 28.26
CA LYS A 8 -3.91 31.75 27.19
C LYS A 8 -2.67 32.52 27.61
N GLU A 9 -2.66 33.09 28.82
CA GLU A 9 -1.50 33.81 29.36
C GLU A 9 -0.27 32.91 29.45
N ASP A 10 -0.42 31.69 30.00
CA ASP A 10 0.69 30.74 30.10
C ASP A 10 1.21 30.33 28.70
N TYR A 11 0.31 30.22 27.71
CA TYR A 11 0.69 29.96 26.32
C TYR A 11 1.47 31.11 25.69
N LEU A 12 1.00 32.36 25.87
CA LEU A 12 1.67 33.56 25.39
C LEU A 12 2.99 33.83 26.10
N ALA A 13 3.15 33.36 27.34
CA ALA A 13 4.43 33.34 28.06
C ALA A 13 5.40 32.25 27.56
N GLY A 14 5.01 31.46 26.54
CA GLY A 14 5.85 30.46 25.90
C GLY A 14 5.84 29.08 26.56
N MET A 15 4.93 28.83 27.51
CA MET A 15 4.78 27.53 28.16
C MET A 15 4.25 26.48 27.15
N LYS A 16 4.73 25.23 27.25
CA LYS A 16 4.24 24.16 26.38
C LYS A 16 2.80 23.80 26.76
N ILE A 17 2.00 23.47 25.75
CA ILE A 17 0.58 23.08 25.91
C ILE A 17 0.40 21.92 26.92
N LYS A 18 1.34 20.97 26.98
CA LYS A 18 1.32 19.87 27.95
C LYS A 18 1.46 20.37 29.40
N ASP A 19 2.31 21.36 29.65
CA ASP A 19 2.58 21.89 30.98
C ASP A 19 1.42 22.78 31.45
N ILE A 20 0.83 23.55 30.54
CA ILE A 20 -0.41 24.31 30.79
C ILE A 20 -1.53 23.34 31.18
N ALA A 21 -1.75 22.30 30.38
CA ALA A 21 -2.76 21.27 30.64
C ALA A 21 -2.63 20.66 32.05
N ASN A 22 -1.40 20.33 32.48
CA ASN A 22 -1.12 19.84 33.82
C ASN A 22 -1.41 20.89 34.90
N LYS A 23 -1.02 22.15 34.68
CA LYS A 23 -1.22 23.26 35.63
C LYS A 23 -2.70 23.57 35.89
N ILE A 24 -3.54 23.52 34.86
CA ILE A 24 -4.98 23.82 34.97
C ILE A 24 -5.88 22.58 35.07
N GLY A 25 -5.30 21.37 35.15
CA GLY A 25 -6.05 20.11 35.29
C GLY A 25 -6.98 19.82 34.10
N LYS A 26 -6.56 20.17 32.88
CA LYS A 26 -7.29 19.89 31.63
C LYS A 26 -6.47 19.02 30.70
N SER A 27 -7.11 18.38 29.73
CA SER A 27 -6.37 17.61 28.72
C SER A 27 -5.62 18.55 27.76
N ALA A 28 -4.47 18.10 27.25
CA ALA A 28 -3.73 18.83 26.22
C ALA A 28 -4.58 19.04 24.94
N SER A 29 -5.51 18.12 24.64
CA SER A 29 -6.48 18.25 23.55
C SER A 29 -7.45 19.42 23.76
N THR A 30 -7.89 19.65 25.00
CA THR A 30 -8.74 20.81 25.34
C THR A 30 -8.00 22.13 25.08
N ILE A 31 -6.73 22.21 25.48
CA ILE A 31 -5.91 23.42 25.29
C ILE A 31 -5.59 23.63 23.81
N ARG A 32 -5.30 22.57 23.04
CA ARG A 32 -5.17 22.65 21.58
C ARG A 32 -6.46 23.13 20.91
N SER A 33 -7.62 22.66 21.38
CA SER A 33 -8.92 23.11 20.88
C SER A 33 -9.16 24.59 21.17
N TRP A 34 -8.83 25.08 22.36
CA TRP A 34 -8.93 26.51 22.70
C TRP A 34 -7.97 27.36 21.88
N LYS A 35 -6.70 26.96 21.78
CA LYS A 35 -5.70 27.62 20.94
C LYS A 35 -6.19 27.80 19.50
N SER A 36 -6.77 26.75 18.91
CA SER A 36 -7.31 26.77 17.55
C SER A 36 -8.60 27.60 17.43
N ARG A 37 -9.57 27.41 18.33
CA ARG A 37 -10.86 28.12 18.29
C ARG A 37 -10.73 29.62 18.51
N TYR A 38 -9.76 30.04 19.32
CA TYR A 38 -9.57 31.43 19.73
C TYR A 38 -8.31 32.08 19.16
N LYS A 39 -7.67 31.42 18.18
CA LYS A 39 -6.55 31.95 17.39
C LYS A 39 -5.42 32.57 18.23
N TRP A 40 -4.97 31.86 19.26
CA TRP A 40 -3.91 32.36 20.15
C TRP A 40 -2.56 32.58 19.44
N ASP A 41 -2.37 32.04 18.23
CA ASP A 41 -1.17 32.24 17.42
C ASP A 41 -1.12 33.61 16.72
N ASP A 42 -2.23 34.34 16.68
CA ASP A 42 -2.32 35.67 16.05
C ASP A 42 -1.93 36.80 17.04
N GLU A 43 -1.71 36.47 18.33
CA GLU A 43 -1.30 37.44 19.35
C GLU A 43 0.22 37.42 19.60
N PRO A 44 0.85 38.60 19.76
CA PRO A 44 2.29 38.69 19.96
C PRO A 44 2.70 38.02 21.27
N ILE A 45 3.65 37.09 21.19
CA ILE A 45 4.33 36.48 22.33
C ILE A 45 5.12 37.58 23.06
N THR A 46 4.89 37.74 24.36
CA THR A 46 5.58 38.77 25.18
C THR A 46 7.10 38.54 25.20
N ASP A 47 7.88 39.62 25.19
CA ASP A 47 9.34 39.70 24.94
C ASP A 47 10.29 38.90 25.88
N ASN A 48 9.79 38.01 26.75
CA ASN A 48 10.60 37.28 27.74
C ASN A 48 10.80 35.78 27.44
N ALA A 49 10.64 35.34 26.19
CA ALA A 49 10.90 33.95 25.81
C ALA A 49 12.38 33.72 25.41
N PRO A 50 13.03 32.62 25.84
CA PRO A 50 14.38 32.28 25.40
C PRO A 50 14.39 32.07 23.87
N PRO A 51 15.44 32.55 23.17
CA PRO A 51 15.41 32.65 21.71
C PRO A 51 15.33 31.26 21.08
N LYS A 52 14.27 31.02 20.30
CA LYS A 52 14.20 29.84 19.42
C LYS A 52 15.05 30.12 18.19
N SER A 53 15.98 29.20 17.93
CA SER A 53 16.78 29.10 16.72
C SER A 53 15.91 29.25 15.46
N ILE A 54 16.39 30.08 14.56
CA ILE A 54 15.86 30.45 13.24
C ILE A 54 15.30 29.22 12.51
N ALA A 55 13.99 29.19 12.30
CA ALA A 55 13.34 28.34 11.32
C ALA A 55 12.98 29.20 10.11
N THR A 56 13.51 28.79 8.96
CA THR A 56 13.43 29.37 7.63
C THR A 56 12.04 29.89 7.27
N GLU A 57 11.97 31.09 6.71
CA GLU A 57 10.74 31.69 6.17
C GLU A 57 10.08 30.74 5.16
N ARG A 58 8.88 30.24 5.49
CA ARG A 58 8.09 29.44 4.56
C ARG A 58 7.34 30.37 3.60
N ASN A 59 7.70 30.28 2.32
CA ASN A 59 7.02 30.91 1.19
C ASN A 59 5.49 30.67 1.26
N LYS A 60 4.72 31.77 1.27
CA LYS A 60 3.23 31.79 1.36
C LYS A 60 2.52 31.44 0.05
N ASN A 61 3.12 30.66 -0.84
CA ASN A 61 2.55 30.26 -2.14
C ASN A 61 2.44 28.74 -2.31
N ALA A 62 2.11 28.02 -1.23
CA ALA A 62 1.69 26.62 -1.37
C ALA A 62 0.20 26.61 -1.74
N THR A 63 -0.11 26.17 -2.96
CA THR A 63 -1.43 25.76 -3.45
C THR A 63 -2.30 25.27 -2.29
N GLN A 64 -3.43 25.92 -2.04
CA GLN A 64 -4.43 25.42 -1.10
C GLN A 64 -4.82 24.02 -1.58
N ARG A 65 -4.22 23.00 -0.97
CA ARG A 65 -4.69 21.64 -1.14
C ARG A 65 -6.08 21.66 -0.54
N LYS A 66 -7.10 21.57 -1.41
CA LYS A 66 -8.46 21.24 -0.99
C LYS A 66 -8.31 20.16 0.06
N ASN A 67 -8.89 20.36 1.25
CA ASN A 67 -8.94 19.35 2.29
C ASN A 67 -9.71 18.16 1.71
N VAL A 68 -8.99 17.29 0.99
CA VAL A 68 -9.43 15.95 0.62
C VAL A 68 -9.68 15.34 1.98
N ALA A 69 -10.96 15.08 2.28
CA ALA A 69 -11.45 14.63 3.56
C ALA A 69 -10.44 13.66 4.18
N THR A 70 -9.63 14.15 5.12
CA THR A 70 -8.71 13.29 5.87
C THR A 70 -9.64 12.35 6.59
N SER A 71 -9.61 11.07 6.22
CA SER A 71 -10.50 10.09 6.84
C SER A 71 -10.26 10.17 8.35
N HIS A 72 -11.36 10.31 9.09
CA HIS A 72 -11.34 10.47 10.54
C HIS A 72 -10.56 9.33 11.24
N GLU A 73 -10.42 8.17 10.59
CA GLU A 73 -9.91 6.96 11.21
C GLU A 73 -8.40 7.00 11.48
N THR A 74 -7.58 7.39 10.50
CA THR A 74 -6.12 7.47 10.70
C THR A 74 -5.76 8.60 11.65
N GLN A 75 -6.43 9.75 11.52
CA GLN A 75 -6.25 10.85 12.45
C GLN A 75 -6.63 10.44 13.88
N LYS A 76 -7.77 9.76 14.06
CA LYS A 76 -8.18 9.23 15.37
C LYS A 76 -7.17 8.24 15.93
N ALA A 77 -6.62 7.34 15.11
CA ALA A 77 -5.60 6.39 15.57
C ALA A 77 -4.29 7.07 15.98
N LEU A 78 -3.92 8.18 15.32
CA LEU A 78 -2.79 9.02 15.73
C LEU A 78 -3.08 9.75 17.04
N ASP A 79 -4.29 10.28 17.22
CA ASP A 79 -4.69 10.94 18.46
C ASP A 79 -4.69 9.94 19.65
N GLU A 80 -5.22 8.73 19.44
CA GLU A 80 -5.15 7.63 20.42
C GLU A 80 -3.70 7.22 20.73
N LEU A 81 -2.82 7.22 19.72
CA LEU A 81 -1.40 6.93 19.91
C LEU A 81 -0.74 8.02 20.76
N ASP A 82 -1.04 9.29 20.51
CA ASP A 82 -0.51 10.43 21.26
C ASP A 82 -0.93 10.40 22.72
N GLU A 83 -2.15 9.95 23.01
CA GLU A 83 -2.69 9.80 24.37
C GLU A 83 -2.24 8.51 25.07
N SER A 84 -1.60 7.58 24.36
CA SER A 84 -1.12 6.33 24.96
C SER A 84 0.04 6.53 25.94
N ALA A 85 0.21 5.55 26.83
CA ALA A 85 1.29 5.49 27.82
C ALA A 85 2.69 5.17 27.21
N LEU A 86 2.78 5.01 25.88
CA LEU A 86 4.06 4.82 25.21
C LEU A 86 4.94 6.07 25.33
N THR A 87 6.26 5.86 25.30
CA THR A 87 7.21 6.97 25.20
C THR A 87 7.14 7.63 23.82
N ASP A 88 7.54 8.90 23.72
CA ASP A 88 7.55 9.63 22.43
C ASP A 88 8.39 8.90 21.37
N LYS A 89 9.49 8.23 21.78
CA LYS A 89 10.35 7.42 20.90
C LYS A 89 9.67 6.12 20.45
N GLN A 90 8.91 5.45 21.32
CA GLN A 90 8.12 4.27 20.95
C GLN A 90 6.98 4.62 19.99
N LYS A 91 6.31 5.78 20.20
CA LYS A 91 5.30 6.31 19.28
C LYS A 91 5.90 6.60 17.91
N ALA A 92 7.05 7.29 17.88
CA ALA A 92 7.79 7.56 16.65
C ALA A 92 8.17 6.27 15.92
N PHE A 93 8.66 5.26 16.65
CA PHE A 93 8.98 3.95 16.10
C PHE A 93 7.75 3.27 15.48
N ALA A 94 6.61 3.26 16.18
CA ALA A 94 5.38 2.66 15.66
C ALA A 94 4.93 3.32 14.35
N MET A 95 4.97 4.65 14.27
CA MET A 95 4.63 5.40 13.06
C MET A 95 5.59 5.09 11.90
N GLU A 96 6.90 5.13 12.13
CA GLU A 96 7.92 4.83 11.12
C GLU A 96 7.83 3.38 10.64
N TYR A 97 7.54 2.44 11.53
CA TYR A 97 7.38 1.04 11.16
C TYR A 97 6.14 0.81 10.29
N VAL A 98 5.02 1.48 10.56
CA VAL A 98 3.83 1.41 9.68
C VAL A 98 4.11 2.02 8.31
N ARG A 99 4.97 3.03 8.24
CA ARG A 99 5.38 3.67 6.97
C ARG A 99 6.32 2.79 6.15
N LEU A 100 7.33 2.20 6.78
CA LEU A 100 8.44 1.53 6.09
C LEU A 100 8.35 0.01 6.06
N SER A 101 7.60 -0.60 6.99
CA SER A 101 7.61 -2.04 7.26
C SER A 101 9.01 -2.63 7.50
N ASN A 102 9.95 -1.79 7.96
CA ASN A 102 11.33 -2.17 8.24
C ASN A 102 11.68 -1.76 9.68
N ALA A 103 11.88 -2.73 10.56
CA ALA A 103 12.10 -2.50 11.99
C ALA A 103 13.43 -1.78 12.27
N THR A 104 14.50 -2.17 11.56
CA THR A 104 15.82 -1.55 11.70
C THR A 104 15.75 -0.08 11.31
N GLN A 105 15.21 0.24 10.13
CA GLN A 105 15.14 1.62 9.67
C GLN A 105 14.18 2.46 10.53
N ALA A 106 13.05 1.90 10.96
CA ALA A 106 12.14 2.59 11.87
C ALA A 106 12.81 2.94 13.21
N TYR A 107 13.65 2.04 13.73
CA TYR A 107 14.40 2.28 14.96
C TYR A 107 15.46 3.37 14.78
N ILE A 108 16.20 3.36 13.67
CA ILE A 108 17.13 4.45 13.31
C ILE A 108 16.39 5.78 13.29
N ASN A 109 15.27 5.88 12.59
CA ASN A 109 14.51 7.12 12.45
C ASN A 109 13.95 7.62 13.79
N ALA A 110 13.44 6.70 14.62
CA ALA A 110 12.84 7.07 15.90
C ALA A 110 13.90 7.43 16.96
N TYR A 111 14.98 6.65 17.06
CA TYR A 111 15.97 6.74 18.15
C TYR A 111 17.26 7.47 17.78
N ASP A 112 17.47 7.80 16.50
CA ASP A 112 18.73 8.36 15.98
C ASP A 112 19.94 7.46 16.31
N SER A 113 19.74 6.14 16.16
CA SER A 113 20.74 5.14 16.51
C SER A 113 21.54 4.68 15.30
N THR A 114 22.73 4.15 15.52
CA THR A 114 23.50 3.48 14.46
C THR A 114 22.81 2.21 13.96
N TYR A 115 23.14 1.80 12.74
CA TYR A 115 22.66 0.53 12.15
C TYR A 115 22.94 -0.69 13.05
N ASN A 116 24.13 -0.76 13.65
CA ASN A 116 24.52 -1.90 14.48
C ASN A 116 23.67 -2.04 15.74
N THR A 117 23.21 -0.94 16.31
CA THR A 117 22.27 -0.93 17.43
C THR A 117 20.86 -1.23 16.94
N ALA A 118 20.43 -0.61 15.84
CA ALA A 118 19.08 -0.73 15.32
C ALA A 118 18.74 -2.13 14.81
N LYS A 119 19.71 -2.86 14.24
CA LYS A 119 19.48 -4.21 13.69
C LYS A 119 19.05 -5.23 14.75
N THR A 120 19.42 -5.00 16.02
CA THR A 120 19.01 -5.85 17.15
C THR A 120 17.85 -5.22 17.93
N ALA A 121 17.90 -3.91 18.18
CA ALA A 121 16.90 -3.23 18.98
C ALA A 121 15.56 -3.05 18.24
N GLY A 122 15.58 -2.86 16.92
CA GLY A 122 14.39 -2.70 16.08
C GLY A 122 13.45 -3.90 16.15
N PRO A 123 13.90 -5.13 15.83
CA PRO A 123 13.09 -6.34 15.99
C PRO A 123 12.60 -6.54 17.43
N ARG A 124 13.47 -6.31 18.43
CA ARG A 124 13.09 -6.41 19.84
C ARG A 124 11.99 -5.40 20.22
N MET A 125 11.98 -4.20 19.63
CA MET A 125 10.92 -3.21 19.89
C MET A 125 9.54 -3.69 19.41
N LEU A 126 9.49 -4.56 18.39
CA LEU A 126 8.25 -5.19 17.94
C LEU A 126 7.70 -6.22 18.92
N GLU A 127 8.45 -6.65 19.93
CA GLU A 127 7.96 -7.55 20.98
C GLU A 127 7.20 -6.79 22.07
N ASN A 128 7.33 -5.45 22.13
CA ASN A 128 6.62 -4.64 23.10
C ASN A 128 5.12 -4.61 22.79
N VAL A 129 4.30 -5.17 23.67
CA VAL A 129 2.84 -5.31 23.50
C VAL A 129 2.14 -3.97 23.21
N GLY A 130 2.58 -2.88 23.86
CA GLY A 130 2.03 -1.55 23.62
C GLY A 130 2.33 -1.05 22.20
N VAL A 131 3.56 -1.26 21.74
CA VAL A 131 3.99 -0.93 20.37
C VAL A 131 3.28 -1.80 19.33
N GLN A 132 3.10 -3.10 19.57
CA GLN A 132 2.34 -4.00 18.69
C GLN A 132 0.89 -3.53 18.54
N SER A 133 0.25 -3.17 19.65
CA SER A 133 -1.12 -2.65 19.67
C SER A 133 -1.23 -1.35 18.88
N ALA A 134 -0.30 -0.41 19.10
CA ALA A 134 -0.22 0.83 18.34
C ALA A 134 -0.06 0.61 16.82
N ILE A 135 0.88 -0.26 16.41
CA ILE A 135 1.10 -0.61 15.00
C ILE A 135 -0.17 -1.21 14.39
N SER A 136 -0.83 -2.13 15.11
CA SER A 136 -2.04 -2.80 14.63
C SER A 136 -3.20 -1.83 14.43
N LYS A 137 -3.40 -0.91 15.38
CA LYS A 137 -4.41 0.16 15.28
C LYS A 137 -4.13 1.08 14.09
N LEU A 138 -2.90 1.56 13.95
CA LEU A 138 -2.49 2.43 12.84
C LEU A 138 -2.68 1.73 11.48
N ARG A 139 -2.29 0.46 11.35
CA ARG A 139 -2.50 -0.33 10.12
C ARG A 139 -3.98 -0.48 9.80
N LYS A 140 -4.80 -0.83 10.78
CA LYS A 140 -6.26 -1.00 10.60
C LYS A 140 -6.91 0.32 10.18
N ALA A 141 -6.53 1.42 10.80
CA ALA A 141 -7.03 2.76 10.46
C ALA A 141 -6.64 3.16 9.04
N LYS A 142 -5.36 2.93 8.65
CA LYS A 142 -4.87 3.19 7.30
C LYS A 142 -5.59 2.34 6.24
N LEU A 143 -5.80 1.05 6.49
CA LEU A 143 -6.56 0.16 5.59
C LEU A 143 -8.00 0.65 5.42
N LYS A 144 -8.66 1.01 6.53
CA LYS A 144 -10.02 1.56 6.51
C LYS A 144 -10.10 2.89 5.76
N GLU A 145 -9.11 3.77 5.92
CA GLU A 145 -9.01 5.03 5.15
C GLU A 145 -8.79 4.79 3.65
N LEU A 146 -7.95 3.82 3.30
CA LEU A 146 -7.76 3.43 1.89
C LEU A 146 -8.99 2.74 1.30
N SER A 147 -10.02 2.46 2.10
CA SER A 147 -11.15 1.60 1.73
C SER A 147 -10.71 0.22 1.21
N ILE A 148 -9.52 -0.24 1.62
CA ILE A 148 -8.98 -1.55 1.29
C ILE A 148 -9.31 -2.48 2.45
N GLY A 149 -10.39 -3.23 2.29
CA GLY A 149 -10.75 -4.38 3.09
C GLY A 149 -9.96 -5.62 2.71
N VAL A 150 -10.00 -6.63 3.59
CA VAL A 150 -9.44 -7.96 3.29
C VAL A 150 -10.12 -8.58 2.06
N PHE A 151 -11.41 -8.27 1.84
CA PHE A 151 -12.15 -8.74 0.68
C PHE A 151 -11.63 -8.16 -0.63
N ASP A 152 -11.14 -6.92 -0.65
CA ASP A 152 -10.57 -6.32 -1.87
C ASP A 152 -9.27 -7.03 -2.27
N LEU A 153 -8.42 -7.36 -1.29
CA LEU A 153 -7.20 -8.15 -1.54
C LEU A 153 -7.52 -9.57 -2.01
N VAL A 154 -8.57 -10.19 -1.47
CA VAL A 154 -9.05 -11.51 -1.91
C VAL A 154 -9.63 -11.43 -3.31
N GLU A 155 -10.33 -10.36 -3.66
CA GLU A 155 -10.86 -10.12 -5.00
C GLU A 155 -9.71 -9.97 -6.02
N ASP A 156 -8.68 -9.19 -5.69
CA ASP A 156 -7.49 -9.02 -6.54
C ASP A 156 -6.76 -10.36 -6.74
N LEU A 157 -6.54 -11.13 -5.67
CA LEU A 157 -5.96 -12.47 -5.78
C LEU A 157 -6.86 -13.41 -6.60
N ALA A 158 -8.18 -13.30 -6.48
CA ALA A 158 -9.12 -14.10 -7.26
C ALA A 158 -9.09 -13.72 -8.75
N LYS A 159 -8.91 -12.44 -9.08
CA LYS A 159 -8.69 -11.97 -10.46
C LYS A 159 -7.40 -12.55 -11.03
N GLU A 160 -6.29 -12.45 -10.30
CA GLU A 160 -5.00 -13.02 -10.70
C GLU A 160 -5.06 -14.56 -10.85
N ALA A 161 -5.67 -15.26 -9.89
CA ALA A 161 -5.81 -16.70 -9.89
C ALA A 161 -6.65 -17.27 -11.05
N ARG A 162 -7.51 -16.44 -11.65
CA ARG A 162 -8.37 -16.79 -12.79
C ARG A 162 -7.87 -16.19 -14.11
N ALA A 163 -6.76 -15.46 -14.07
CA ALA A 163 -6.22 -14.81 -15.26
C ALA A 163 -5.89 -15.85 -16.34
N ASP A 164 -6.25 -15.51 -17.58
CA ASP A 164 -5.94 -16.28 -18.78
C ASP A 164 -5.25 -15.36 -19.78
N ILE A 165 -4.09 -15.80 -20.27
CA ILE A 165 -3.28 -15.07 -21.26
C ILE A 165 -4.02 -14.92 -22.59
N GLY A 166 -4.92 -15.84 -22.95
CA GLY A 166 -5.78 -15.74 -24.14
C GLY A 166 -6.73 -14.53 -24.13
N ASN A 167 -7.00 -13.94 -22.96
CA ASN A 167 -7.76 -12.71 -22.86
C ASN A 167 -7.00 -11.48 -23.37
N PHE A 168 -5.68 -11.59 -23.59
CA PHE A 168 -4.80 -10.47 -23.94
C PHE A 168 -4.20 -10.56 -25.34
N VAL A 169 -4.21 -11.75 -25.95
CA VAL A 169 -3.61 -11.98 -27.25
C VAL A 169 -4.61 -12.61 -28.22
N GLU A 170 -4.36 -12.36 -29.50
CA GLU A 170 -4.88 -13.14 -30.62
C GLU A 170 -3.68 -13.76 -31.33
N PHE A 171 -3.77 -15.02 -31.69
CA PHE A 171 -2.70 -15.70 -32.41
C PHE A 171 -3.27 -16.76 -33.33
N GLY A 172 -2.49 -17.09 -34.35
CA GLY A 172 -2.88 -18.05 -35.36
C GLY A 172 -1.71 -18.50 -36.21
N GLN A 173 -2.03 -19.30 -37.22
CA GLN A 173 -1.07 -19.86 -38.16
C GLN A 173 -1.54 -19.61 -39.59
N TYR A 174 -0.58 -19.49 -40.51
CA TYR A 174 -0.83 -19.39 -41.94
C TYR A 174 0.31 -20.05 -42.72
N ASP A 175 -0.03 -20.54 -43.90
CA ASP A 175 0.94 -21.09 -44.84
C ASP A 175 1.31 -20.02 -45.86
N GLU A 176 2.60 -19.82 -46.06
CA GLU A 176 3.12 -18.94 -47.11
C GLU A 176 3.94 -19.75 -48.10
N LEU A 177 3.74 -19.52 -49.40
CA LEU A 177 4.55 -20.17 -50.43
C LEU A 177 5.95 -19.57 -50.41
N VAL A 178 6.97 -20.42 -50.37
CA VAL A 178 8.37 -19.96 -50.39
C VAL A 178 8.69 -19.47 -51.80
N THR A 179 9.10 -18.22 -51.94
CA THR A 179 9.55 -17.66 -53.21
C THR A 179 11.07 -17.50 -53.28
N ASP A 180 11.62 -17.47 -54.50
CA ASP A 180 13.01 -17.08 -54.75
C ASP A 180 13.19 -15.55 -54.79
N SER A 181 14.42 -15.09 -55.05
CA SER A 181 14.77 -13.67 -55.14
C SER A 181 14.01 -12.93 -56.26
N ASP A 182 13.55 -13.66 -57.27
CA ASP A 182 12.82 -13.15 -58.43
C ASP A 182 11.28 -13.29 -58.27
N LYS A 183 10.83 -13.67 -57.07
CA LYS A 183 9.41 -13.90 -56.68
C LYS A 183 8.74 -15.09 -57.36
N ASN A 184 9.51 -16.04 -57.91
CA ASN A 184 8.94 -17.30 -58.39
C ASN A 184 8.77 -18.26 -57.21
N VAL A 185 7.69 -19.06 -57.24
CA VAL A 185 7.42 -20.08 -56.23
C VAL A 185 8.48 -21.18 -56.32
N LYS A 186 9.13 -21.51 -55.20
CA LYS A 186 10.04 -22.64 -55.11
C LYS A 186 9.26 -23.94 -55.07
N LEU A 187 9.69 -24.87 -55.90
CA LEU A 187 9.16 -26.22 -55.95
C LEU A 187 10.10 -27.17 -55.20
N ASP A 188 9.55 -28.24 -54.65
CA ASP A 188 10.30 -29.33 -54.04
C ASP A 188 10.83 -30.31 -55.11
N THR A 189 11.39 -31.45 -54.67
CA THR A 189 11.92 -32.48 -55.57
C THR A 189 10.84 -33.16 -56.44
N ASN A 190 9.55 -32.97 -56.13
CA ASN A 190 8.41 -33.54 -56.82
C ASN A 190 7.65 -32.50 -57.68
N ASP A 191 8.24 -31.32 -57.90
CA ASP A 191 7.61 -30.18 -58.57
C ASP A 191 6.38 -29.59 -57.84
N GLU A 192 6.24 -29.82 -56.52
CA GLU A 192 5.16 -29.25 -55.70
C GLU A 192 5.60 -27.96 -54.99
N PRO A 193 4.73 -26.94 -54.85
CA PRO A 193 5.06 -25.70 -54.13
C PRO A 193 5.45 -25.91 -52.67
N ILE A 194 6.62 -25.40 -52.28
CA ILE A 194 7.08 -25.44 -50.89
C ILE A 194 6.25 -24.44 -50.07
N LYS A 195 5.63 -24.93 -48.99
CA LYS A 195 4.91 -24.12 -47.99
C LYS A 195 5.75 -23.94 -46.75
N GLN A 196 5.81 -22.71 -46.25
CA GLN A 196 6.37 -22.35 -44.95
C GLN A 196 5.22 -22.12 -43.97
N HIS A 197 5.24 -22.86 -42.85
CA HIS A 197 4.29 -22.67 -41.75
C HIS A 197 4.77 -21.52 -40.87
N ASN A 198 3.99 -20.43 -40.86
CA ASN A 198 4.26 -19.24 -40.06
C ASN A 198 3.17 -19.06 -39.00
N SER A 199 3.54 -18.45 -37.87
CA SER A 199 2.61 -18.07 -36.81
C SER A 199 2.62 -16.57 -36.61
N TRP A 200 1.49 -16.01 -36.23
CA TRP A 200 1.38 -14.62 -35.83
C TRP A 200 0.77 -14.52 -34.43
N VAL A 201 1.14 -13.45 -33.72
CA VAL A 201 0.58 -13.10 -32.41
C VAL A 201 0.35 -11.59 -32.43
N GLN A 202 -0.74 -11.13 -31.84
CA GLN A 202 -1.10 -9.72 -31.72
C GLN A 202 -1.71 -9.46 -30.34
N PHE A 203 -1.43 -8.29 -29.76
CA PHE A 203 -2.10 -7.85 -28.54
C PHE A 203 -3.50 -7.34 -28.85
N LYS A 204 -4.45 -7.67 -27.98
CA LYS A 204 -5.75 -7.01 -27.96
C LYS A 204 -5.62 -5.56 -27.50
N ASP A 205 -6.56 -4.73 -27.92
CA ASP A 205 -6.56 -3.31 -27.57
C ASP A 205 -6.67 -3.10 -26.06
N LYS A 206 -5.96 -2.08 -25.56
CA LYS A 206 -5.88 -1.77 -24.12
C LYS A 206 -7.26 -1.59 -23.47
N ASP A 207 -8.22 -1.01 -24.16
CA ASP A 207 -9.57 -0.75 -23.66
C ASP A 207 -10.46 -2.01 -23.64
N LYS A 208 -9.97 -3.14 -24.18
CA LYS A 208 -10.67 -4.43 -24.21
C LYS A 208 -10.14 -5.45 -23.21
N VAL A 209 -9.07 -5.12 -22.49
CA VAL A 209 -8.36 -6.05 -21.60
C VAL A 209 -8.13 -5.47 -20.21
N ASP A 210 -8.11 -6.33 -19.20
CA ASP A 210 -7.79 -5.92 -17.83
C ASP A 210 -6.28 -5.85 -17.62
N THR A 211 -5.71 -4.67 -17.79
CA THR A 211 -4.26 -4.46 -17.67
C THR A 211 -3.72 -4.70 -16.26
N SER A 212 -4.57 -4.79 -15.23
CA SER A 212 -4.11 -5.05 -13.85
C SER A 212 -3.46 -6.44 -13.70
N LEU A 213 -3.74 -7.36 -14.62
CA LEU A 213 -3.23 -8.73 -14.62
C LEU A 213 -1.86 -8.87 -15.32
N ILE A 214 -1.41 -7.83 -16.02
CA ILE A 214 -0.19 -7.84 -16.83
C ILE A 214 1.01 -7.50 -15.94
N LYS A 215 1.94 -8.45 -15.83
CA LYS A 215 3.23 -8.28 -15.15
C LYS A 215 4.24 -7.57 -16.06
N SER A 216 4.31 -7.95 -17.33
CA SER A 216 5.17 -7.31 -18.32
C SER A 216 4.58 -7.39 -19.73
N ILE A 217 4.84 -6.36 -20.54
CA ILE A 217 4.42 -6.31 -21.94
C ILE A 217 5.49 -5.56 -22.76
N SER A 218 5.90 -6.12 -23.89
CA SER A 218 6.87 -5.49 -24.79
C SER A 218 6.72 -6.00 -26.23
N THR A 219 7.38 -5.31 -27.17
CA THR A 219 7.49 -5.75 -28.56
C THR A 219 8.96 -5.73 -28.94
N GLY A 220 9.52 -6.91 -29.23
CA GLY A 220 10.91 -7.09 -29.62
C GLY A 220 11.06 -7.41 -31.10
N LYS A 221 12.29 -7.73 -31.53
CA LYS A 221 12.58 -8.22 -32.88
C LYS A 221 11.84 -9.52 -33.20
N ASP A 222 11.61 -10.34 -32.18
CA ASP A 222 10.97 -11.66 -32.28
C ASP A 222 9.44 -11.59 -32.11
N GLY A 223 8.87 -10.38 -32.04
CA GLY A 223 7.43 -10.15 -31.95
C GLY A 223 6.93 -9.71 -30.56
N PRO A 224 5.62 -9.79 -30.31
CA PRO A 224 5.01 -9.38 -29.06
C PRO A 224 5.33 -10.35 -27.91
N HIS A 225 5.69 -9.80 -26.75
CA HIS A 225 5.88 -10.54 -25.50
C HIS A 225 4.96 -10.00 -24.42
N ILE A 226 4.22 -10.90 -23.76
CA ILE A 226 3.38 -10.57 -22.61
C ILE A 226 3.53 -11.64 -21.53
N GLU A 227 3.61 -11.17 -20.29
CA GLU A 227 3.68 -11.99 -19.10
C GLU A 227 2.59 -11.51 -18.14
N LEU A 228 1.80 -12.45 -17.62
CA LEU A 228 0.83 -12.17 -16.56
C LEU A 228 1.45 -12.38 -15.19
N HIS A 229 0.78 -11.86 -14.15
CA HIS A 229 1.11 -12.20 -12.78
C HIS A 229 0.94 -13.71 -12.50
N ASP A 230 1.60 -14.22 -11.44
CA ASP A 230 1.74 -15.66 -11.20
C ASP A 230 0.44 -16.23 -10.62
N ARG A 231 -0.35 -16.80 -11.52
CA ARG A 231 -1.64 -17.42 -11.22
C ARG A 231 -1.54 -18.51 -10.14
N ASP A 232 -0.49 -19.33 -10.15
CA ASP A 232 -0.38 -20.45 -9.20
C ASP A 232 0.00 -19.95 -7.80
N LYS A 233 0.82 -18.91 -7.73
CA LYS A 233 1.09 -18.20 -6.48
C LYS A 233 -0.17 -17.56 -5.90
N ALA A 234 -0.97 -16.88 -6.74
CA ALA A 234 -2.23 -16.28 -6.29
C ALA A 234 -3.21 -17.35 -5.78
N ARG A 235 -3.34 -18.48 -6.48
CA ARG A 235 -4.14 -19.64 -6.05
C ARG A 235 -3.67 -20.19 -4.72
N LYS A 236 -2.36 -20.36 -4.53
CA LYS A 236 -1.79 -20.84 -3.27
C LYS A 236 -2.15 -19.91 -2.10
N GLN A 237 -2.01 -18.60 -2.29
CA GLN A 237 -2.36 -17.60 -1.27
C GLN A 237 -3.86 -17.61 -0.94
N LEU A 238 -4.74 -17.79 -1.94
CA LEU A 238 -6.18 -17.95 -1.72
C LEU A 238 -6.51 -19.22 -0.94
N ILE A 239 -5.92 -20.37 -1.29
CA ILE A 239 -6.13 -21.63 -0.58
C ILE A 239 -5.67 -21.50 0.88
N GLU A 240 -4.50 -20.91 1.11
CA GLU A 240 -4.00 -20.65 2.46
C GLU A 240 -4.95 -19.76 3.26
N TYR A 241 -5.45 -18.68 2.64
CA TYR A 241 -6.43 -17.80 3.26
C TYR A 241 -7.73 -18.54 3.62
N LEU A 242 -8.28 -19.36 2.72
CA LEU A 242 -9.50 -20.14 2.95
C LEU A 242 -9.30 -21.19 4.06
N ASN A 243 -8.18 -21.91 4.05
CA ASN A 243 -7.84 -22.90 5.07
C ASN A 243 -7.60 -22.25 6.45
N SER A 244 -6.95 -21.09 6.49
CA SER A 244 -6.71 -20.34 7.74
C SER A 244 -8.00 -19.86 8.41
N ARG A 245 -9.10 -19.82 7.64
CA ARG A 245 -10.40 -19.33 8.09
C ARG A 245 -11.35 -20.41 8.56
N ASP A 246 -10.96 -21.70 8.49
CA ASP A 246 -11.77 -22.90 8.79
C ASP A 246 -13.22 -22.53 9.15
N VAL A 247 -13.99 -22.22 8.11
CA VAL A 247 -15.41 -22.03 8.25
C VAL A 247 -15.97 -23.42 8.44
N GLY A 248 -15.99 -23.86 9.71
CA GLY A 248 -17.00 -24.79 10.15
C GLY A 248 -18.36 -24.25 9.68
N SER A 249 -19.03 -25.01 8.82
CA SER A 249 -20.34 -24.80 8.18
C SER A 249 -20.34 -24.16 6.77
N GLY A 250 -20.49 -25.02 5.75
CA GLY A 250 -21.57 -24.81 4.79
C GLY A 250 -21.25 -24.59 3.31
N VAL A 251 -20.00 -24.71 2.84
CA VAL A 251 -19.73 -24.75 1.39
C VAL A 251 -19.12 -26.09 1.03
N THR A 252 -19.99 -27.07 0.74
CA THR A 252 -19.60 -28.31 0.08
C THR A 252 -19.25 -27.99 -1.37
N VAL A 253 -17.96 -27.86 -1.68
CA VAL A 253 -17.51 -27.86 -3.08
C VAL A 253 -17.52 -29.32 -3.51
N ASN A 254 -18.63 -29.77 -4.12
CA ASN A 254 -18.66 -31.05 -4.80
C ASN A 254 -17.79 -30.94 -6.05
N VAL A 255 -16.53 -31.32 -5.92
CA VAL A 255 -15.65 -31.55 -7.07
C VAL A 255 -16.03 -32.90 -7.66
N THR A 256 -16.90 -32.88 -8.67
CA THR A 256 -17.12 -34.06 -9.51
C THR A 256 -15.94 -34.18 -10.47
N ILE A 257 -15.03 -35.09 -10.16
CA ILE A 257 -14.00 -35.54 -11.12
C ILE A 257 -14.74 -36.49 -12.07
N PRO A 258 -14.84 -36.20 -13.38
CA PRO A 258 -15.34 -37.18 -14.33
C PRO A 258 -14.35 -38.35 -14.35
N GLU A 259 -14.81 -39.54 -13.96
CA GLU A 259 -14.07 -40.77 -14.24
C GLU A 259 -13.99 -40.93 -15.75
N ASP A 260 -12.75 -41.05 -16.26
CA ASP A 260 -12.52 -41.46 -17.63
C ASP A 260 -13.23 -42.80 -17.85
N SER A 261 -14.22 -42.80 -18.75
CA SER A 261 -14.83 -44.03 -19.24
C SER A 261 -13.77 -44.80 -20.03
N GLU A 262 -13.18 -45.81 -19.39
CA GLU A 262 -12.59 -46.95 -20.09
C GLU A 262 -13.71 -47.70 -20.84
N ASP A 263 -14.07 -47.19 -22.02
CA ASP A 263 -14.79 -48.01 -23.00
C ASP A 263 -13.74 -48.88 -23.73
N GLY A 264 -13.47 -50.03 -23.11
CA GLY A 264 -12.92 -51.18 -23.80
C GLY A 264 -14.03 -51.92 -24.55
N SER A 265 -13.98 -51.91 -25.88
CA SER A 265 -14.35 -53.02 -26.79
C SER A 265 -13.85 -52.73 -28.20
#